data_AF-A0A7C8MGY0-F1
#
_entry.id   AF-A0A7C8MGY0-F1
#
_cell.length_a   1.000
_cell.length_b   1.000
_cell.length_c   1.000
_cell.angle_alpha   90.00
_cell.angle_beta   90.00
_cell.angle_gamma   90.00
#
_symmetry.space_group_name_H-M   'P 1'
#
loop_
_entity.id
_entity.type
_entity.pdbx_description
1 polymer ?
#
loop_
_entity_poly.entity_id
_entity_poly.type
_entity_poly.pdbx_seq_one_letter_code
_entity_poly.pdbx_strand_id
1 'polypeptide(L)'
;MATVDVQTPVEPPAAEPAPALPDYLTDPDATLKDAHAKWRYGRAPDYSKTRQVFTETKSMSHEAGSLPELVQNLVKNWEVEASFKPNLSDWRTVDHENYSFAINGSEPQGAEHMLKLGTYNAIIAPNEYYSPEYSDFASSHKTFKRMMPTFAWEVLEVYSGPPTVSFRWRHWGTFKNDYIGFNNKGEKVTAKAHGRAIDIQGVTVATVNDKVQLQAVRTWFDPMDMFRQIAPDGVVQKDAVDKKLSPDAALDSDCKVEIDQTPRPVETPTSTAALPDRTRSSDSSTSQKADEAEKLVEAVACPFAGSHPKEAVAPFPPTTVEQNVDGTTEDGAWSKIEHPNLPLSPSTMETLASGVQTGIESCPFAERAPNGSV
;
A
#
# COMPACT_ATOMS: atom_id res chain seq x y z
N MET A 1 54.40 40.68 42.43
CA MET A 1 54.17 39.26 42.08
C MET A 1 52.66 39.05 42.10
N ALA A 2 51.98 39.28 40.97
CA ALA A 2 50.54 39.05 40.84
C ALA A 2 50.35 37.64 40.27
N THR A 3 49.67 36.78 41.01
CA THR A 3 49.32 35.42 40.61
C THR A 3 48.17 35.48 39.61
N VAL A 4 48.42 35.03 38.39
CA VAL A 4 47.40 34.89 37.34
C VAL A 4 46.63 33.60 37.60
N ASP A 5 45.34 33.74 37.84
CA ASP A 5 44.38 32.64 37.98
C ASP A 5 44.19 32.00 36.59
N VAL A 6 44.63 30.75 36.44
CA VAL A 6 44.48 29.99 35.19
C VAL A 6 43.11 29.33 35.24
N GLN A 7 42.14 29.95 34.60
CA GLN A 7 40.79 29.44 34.46
C GLN A 7 40.80 28.28 33.46
N THR A 8 40.65 27.05 33.97
CA THR A 8 40.52 25.83 33.17
C THR A 8 39.29 25.95 32.24
N PRO A 9 39.39 25.63 30.94
CA PRO A 9 38.24 25.67 30.04
C PRO A 9 37.20 24.64 30.51
N VAL A 10 35.97 25.11 30.75
CA VAL A 10 34.82 24.24 30.97
C VAL A 10 34.49 23.59 29.63
N GLU A 11 34.75 22.29 29.54
CA GLU A 11 34.37 21.46 28.39
C GLU A 11 32.85 21.52 28.21
N PRO A 12 32.33 21.85 27.01
CA PRO A 12 30.90 21.86 26.76
C PRO A 12 30.33 20.44 26.99
N PRO A 13 29.11 20.31 27.55
CA PRO A 13 28.53 19.00 27.81
C PRO A 13 28.51 18.16 26.54
N ALA A 14 29.03 16.94 26.64
CA ALA A 14 29.01 15.98 25.55
C ALA A 14 27.57 15.85 25.01
N ALA A 15 27.41 16.05 23.70
CA ALA A 15 26.14 15.86 23.02
C ALA A 15 25.61 14.46 23.34
N GLU A 16 24.35 14.36 23.76
CA GLU A 16 23.70 13.08 23.96
C GLU A 16 23.83 12.24 22.68
N PRO A 17 24.17 10.94 22.79
CA PRO A 17 24.28 10.09 21.61
C PRO A 17 22.94 10.12 20.87
N ALA A 18 23.00 10.35 19.56
CA ALA A 18 21.81 10.31 18.71
C ALA A 18 21.04 9.02 18.98
N PRO A 19 19.70 9.09 19.16
CA PRO A 19 18.91 7.91 19.49
C PRO A 19 19.16 6.83 18.43
N ALA A 20 19.51 5.62 18.89
CA ALA A 20 19.77 4.50 18.00
C ALA A 20 18.52 4.21 17.15
N LEU A 21 18.73 3.98 15.85
CA LEU A 21 17.64 3.61 14.96
C LEU A 21 16.97 2.32 15.46
N PRO A 22 15.63 2.22 15.39
CA PRO A 22 14.92 0.99 15.71
C PRO A 22 15.43 -0.21 14.88
N ASP A 23 15.39 -1.39 15.48
CA ASP A 23 15.85 -2.65 14.86
C ASP A 23 15.12 -2.98 13.55
N TYR A 24 13.80 -2.71 13.49
CA TYR A 24 12.99 -2.92 12.28
C TYR A 24 13.37 -2.04 11.08
N LEU A 25 14.24 -1.04 11.25
CA LEU A 25 14.83 -0.26 10.15
C LEU A 25 16.16 -0.85 9.67
N THR A 26 16.91 -1.52 10.54
CA THR A 26 18.26 -2.01 10.25
C THR A 26 18.30 -3.50 9.94
N ASP A 27 17.25 -4.23 10.27
CA ASP A 27 17.11 -5.67 10.03
C ASP A 27 15.76 -5.99 9.35
N PRO A 28 15.76 -6.51 8.11
CA PRO A 28 14.53 -6.85 7.37
C PRO A 28 13.69 -7.96 8.01
N ASP A 29 14.25 -8.69 8.98
CA ASP A 29 13.61 -9.82 9.65
C ASP A 29 13.45 -9.57 11.16
N ALA A 30 13.59 -8.33 11.62
CA ALA A 30 13.51 -7.96 13.05
C ALA A 30 12.22 -8.48 13.72
N THR A 31 11.07 -8.29 13.07
CA THR A 31 9.74 -8.66 13.61
C THR A 31 9.48 -10.17 13.63
N LEU A 32 10.22 -10.96 12.84
CA LEU A 32 10.17 -12.42 12.89
C LEU A 32 10.80 -12.97 14.18
N LYS A 33 11.63 -12.17 14.86
CA LYS A 33 12.36 -12.55 16.07
C LYS A 33 11.60 -12.23 17.36
N ASP A 34 10.36 -11.72 17.26
CA ASP A 34 9.55 -11.34 18.41
C ASP A 34 9.08 -12.58 19.19
N ALA A 35 9.80 -12.90 20.27
CA ALA A 35 9.59 -14.12 21.07
C ALA A 35 8.23 -14.19 21.77
N HIS A 36 7.62 -13.03 22.05
CA HIS A 36 6.36 -12.92 22.78
C HIS A 36 5.17 -12.53 21.89
N ALA A 37 5.38 -12.36 20.58
CA ALA A 37 4.30 -12.00 19.67
C ALA A 37 3.29 -13.15 19.55
N LYS A 38 2.00 -12.81 19.50
CA LYS A 38 0.97 -13.78 19.15
C LYS A 38 0.96 -13.96 17.65
N TRP A 39 1.11 -15.20 17.19
CA TRP A 39 1.10 -15.52 15.76
C TRP A 39 -0.25 -16.08 15.33
N ARG A 40 -0.78 -15.58 14.21
CA ARG A 40 -2.07 -15.99 13.62
C ARG A 40 -2.15 -17.50 13.39
N TYR A 41 -1.02 -18.14 13.08
CA TYR A 41 -0.90 -19.58 12.83
C TYR A 41 -0.05 -20.31 13.89
N GLY A 42 0.07 -19.73 15.08
CA GLY A 42 0.77 -20.32 16.23
C GLY A 42 2.30 -20.32 16.15
N ARG A 43 2.90 -19.82 15.06
CA ARG A 43 4.36 -19.65 14.90
C ARG A 43 4.70 -18.51 13.95
N ALA A 44 5.92 -17.99 14.05
CA ALA A 44 6.48 -17.06 13.08
C ALA A 44 6.49 -17.69 11.67
N PRO A 45 6.17 -16.90 10.61
CA PRO A 45 6.24 -17.37 9.24
C PRO A 45 7.69 -17.56 8.80
N ASP A 46 7.92 -18.44 7.82
CA ASP A 46 9.22 -18.64 7.21
C ASP A 46 9.31 -17.86 5.89
N TYR A 47 10.16 -16.82 5.88
CA TYR A 47 10.44 -15.99 4.71
C TYR A 47 11.72 -16.38 3.97
N SER A 48 12.46 -17.40 4.41
CA SER A 48 13.79 -17.77 3.87
C SER A 48 13.80 -17.88 2.35
N LYS A 49 12.80 -18.57 1.78
CA LYS A 49 12.66 -18.73 0.33
C LYS A 49 12.35 -17.42 -0.40
N THR A 50 11.49 -16.59 0.15
CA THR A 50 11.18 -15.27 -0.41
C THR A 50 12.40 -14.34 -0.33
N ARG A 51 13.18 -14.41 0.76
CA ARG A 51 14.44 -13.66 0.92
C ARG A 51 15.52 -14.13 -0.06
N GLN A 52 15.59 -15.43 -0.33
CA GLN A 52 16.47 -15.98 -1.35
C GLN A 52 16.09 -15.44 -2.74
N VAL A 53 14.82 -15.58 -3.15
CA VAL A 53 14.33 -15.06 -4.44
C VAL A 53 14.56 -13.56 -4.56
N PHE A 54 14.30 -12.80 -3.49
CA PHE A 54 14.59 -11.37 -3.44
C PHE A 54 16.08 -11.10 -3.72
N THR A 55 16.98 -11.76 -3.00
CA THR A 55 18.43 -11.56 -3.16
C THR A 55 18.91 -11.91 -4.56
N GLU A 56 18.37 -12.98 -5.15
CA GLU A 56 18.75 -13.46 -6.48
C GLU A 56 18.19 -12.62 -7.64
N THR A 57 17.04 -11.95 -7.44
CA THR A 57 16.26 -11.35 -8.55
C THR A 57 15.92 -9.86 -8.39
N LYS A 58 16.34 -9.23 -7.28
CA LYS A 58 16.20 -7.78 -7.08
C LYS A 58 16.85 -7.00 -8.21
N SER A 59 16.28 -5.84 -8.53
CA SER A 59 16.83 -4.91 -9.51
C SER A 59 17.67 -3.82 -8.87
N MET A 60 17.43 -3.54 -7.58
CA MET A 60 18.11 -2.47 -6.85
C MET A 60 19.13 -2.99 -5.83
N SER A 61 20.20 -2.22 -5.65
CA SER A 61 21.12 -2.37 -4.53
C SER A 61 21.20 -1.06 -3.77
N HIS A 62 20.79 -1.07 -2.51
CA HIS A 62 20.85 0.09 -1.64
C HIS A 62 22.14 0.06 -0.81
N GLU A 63 22.70 1.23 -0.54
CA GLU A 63 23.84 1.37 0.36
C GLU A 63 23.40 1.09 1.81
N ALA A 64 24.27 0.45 2.59
CA ALA A 64 23.97 0.12 3.98
C ALA A 64 23.72 1.38 4.81
N GLY A 65 22.61 1.42 5.56
CA GLY A 65 22.16 2.58 6.33
C GLY A 65 21.53 3.70 5.49
N SER A 66 21.43 3.55 4.17
CA SER A 66 20.78 4.54 3.31
C SER A 66 19.27 4.56 3.52
N LEU A 67 18.65 5.71 3.30
CA LEU A 67 17.19 5.87 3.43
C LEU A 67 16.40 4.81 2.62
N PRO A 68 16.74 4.47 1.36
CA PRO A 68 16.08 3.38 0.64
C PRO A 68 16.16 2.01 1.34
N GLU A 69 17.28 1.67 1.97
CA GLU A 69 17.42 0.42 2.74
C GLU A 69 16.54 0.45 4.00
N LEU A 70 16.56 1.56 4.74
CA LEU A 70 15.74 1.72 5.95
C LEU A 70 14.24 1.64 5.65
N VAL A 71 13.78 2.31 4.60
CA VAL A 71 12.40 2.23 4.10
C VAL A 71 12.07 0.81 3.67
N GLN A 72 13.01 0.13 2.99
CA GLN A 72 12.79 -1.23 2.55
C GLN A 72 12.58 -2.20 3.71
N ASN A 73 13.40 -2.07 4.76
CA ASN A 73 13.31 -2.89 5.95
C ASN A 73 12.04 -2.60 6.75
N LEU A 74 11.65 -1.32 6.87
CA LEU A 74 10.40 -0.93 7.52
C LEU A 74 9.19 -1.60 6.88
N VAL A 75 9.04 -1.51 5.55
CA VAL A 75 7.89 -2.09 4.84
C VAL A 75 7.88 -3.62 4.92
N LYS A 76 9.06 -4.26 4.82
CA LYS A 76 9.17 -5.72 4.98
C LYS A 76 8.73 -6.19 6.36
N ASN A 77 9.11 -5.47 7.42
CA ASN A 77 8.68 -5.76 8.78
C ASN A 77 7.19 -5.47 8.97
N TRP A 78 6.70 -4.32 8.50
CA TRP A 78 5.28 -3.97 8.57
C TRP A 78 4.38 -5.01 7.92
N GLU A 79 4.76 -5.55 6.75
CA GLU A 79 3.98 -6.58 6.06
C GLU A 79 3.90 -7.88 6.88
N VAL A 80 5.01 -8.30 7.50
CA VAL A 80 5.04 -9.47 8.40
C VAL A 80 4.08 -9.27 9.58
N GLU A 81 4.08 -8.10 10.20
CA GLU A 81 3.18 -7.77 11.30
C GLU A 81 1.71 -7.78 10.84
N ALA A 82 1.43 -7.10 9.72
CA ALA A 82 0.09 -6.98 9.13
C ALA A 82 -0.53 -8.33 8.77
N SER A 83 0.27 -9.23 8.21
CA SER A 83 -0.20 -10.53 7.74
C SER A 83 -0.29 -11.56 8.88
N PHE A 84 0.65 -11.56 9.84
CA PHE A 84 0.82 -12.68 10.77
C PHE A 84 0.57 -12.39 12.24
N LYS A 85 0.51 -11.12 12.67
CA LYS A 85 0.23 -10.76 14.07
C LYS A 85 -1.22 -10.28 14.20
N PRO A 86 -2.11 -11.02 14.89
CA PRO A 86 -3.53 -10.71 14.96
C PRO A 86 -3.86 -9.63 16.00
N ASN A 87 -2.89 -9.23 16.84
CA ASN A 87 -3.07 -8.16 17.83
C ASN A 87 -2.26 -6.94 17.41
N LEU A 88 -2.88 -5.76 17.45
CA LEU A 88 -2.20 -4.50 17.17
C LEU A 88 -1.08 -4.20 18.18
N SER A 89 -1.24 -4.63 19.44
CA SER A 89 -0.22 -4.47 20.49
C SER A 89 1.14 -5.08 20.14
N ASP A 90 1.14 -6.09 19.26
CA ASP A 90 2.36 -6.78 18.83
C ASP A 90 3.05 -6.10 17.64
N TRP A 91 2.47 -5.03 17.08
CA TRP A 91 3.00 -4.30 15.92
C TRP A 91 3.92 -3.18 16.39
N ARG A 92 5.20 -3.23 16.01
CA ARG A 92 6.21 -2.24 16.41
C ARG A 92 6.40 -1.16 15.36
N THR A 93 6.09 -1.46 14.10
CA THR A 93 6.32 -0.59 12.93
C THR A 93 5.30 0.53 12.75
N VAL A 94 4.24 0.56 13.55
CA VAL A 94 3.13 1.53 13.41
C VAL A 94 2.90 2.31 14.70
N ASP A 95 2.44 3.54 14.56
CA ASP A 95 1.94 4.36 15.66
C ASP A 95 0.47 4.00 15.89
N HIS A 96 0.18 3.25 16.96
CA HIS A 96 -1.12 2.59 17.15
C HIS A 96 -2.29 3.58 17.16
N GLU A 97 -2.10 4.78 17.70
CA GLU A 97 -3.16 5.78 17.84
C GLU A 97 -3.45 6.49 16.52
N ASN A 98 -2.41 6.73 15.71
CA ASN A 98 -2.49 7.55 14.51
C ASN A 98 -2.47 6.75 13.21
N TYR A 99 -2.24 5.43 13.28
CA TYR A 99 -2.07 4.58 12.11
C TYR A 99 -3.32 4.52 11.23
N SER A 100 -3.12 4.84 9.96
CA SER A 100 -4.10 4.73 8.90
C SER A 100 -3.46 4.28 7.58
N PHE A 101 -4.24 3.55 6.79
CA PHE A 101 -3.83 3.01 5.51
C PHE A 101 -4.92 3.27 4.44
N ALA A 102 -4.53 3.83 3.30
CA ALA A 102 -5.42 4.21 2.21
C ALA A 102 -4.83 3.80 0.85
N ILE A 103 -5.70 3.42 -0.09
CA ILE A 103 -5.30 2.97 -1.42
C ILE A 103 -6.08 3.69 -2.51
N ASN A 104 -5.38 4.13 -3.55
CA ASN A 104 -5.98 4.68 -4.77
C ASN A 104 -7.01 5.80 -4.50
N GLY A 105 -6.78 6.60 -3.44
CA GLY A 105 -7.67 7.68 -3.04
C GLY A 105 -8.88 7.25 -2.18
N SER A 106 -8.92 6.01 -1.68
CA SER A 106 -9.93 5.59 -0.71
C SER A 106 -9.81 6.34 0.61
N GLU A 107 -10.88 6.31 1.40
CA GLU A 107 -10.84 6.78 2.79
C GLU A 107 -9.81 6.02 3.62
N PRO A 108 -9.02 6.69 4.47
CA PRO A 108 -8.06 6.03 5.35
C PRO A 108 -8.75 5.07 6.33
N GLN A 109 -8.20 3.87 6.44
CA GLN A 109 -8.68 2.84 7.37
C GLN A 109 -7.68 2.61 8.49
N GLY A 110 -8.17 2.48 9.72
CA GLY A 110 -7.34 2.19 10.89
C GLY A 110 -6.82 0.75 10.93
N ALA A 111 -5.90 0.46 11.84
CA ALA A 111 -5.27 -0.86 11.99
C ALA A 111 -6.27 -1.99 12.29
N GLU A 112 -7.30 -1.74 13.11
CA GLU A 112 -8.32 -2.73 13.44
C GLU A 112 -9.13 -3.19 12.21
N HIS A 113 -9.40 -2.25 11.30
CA HIS A 113 -10.07 -2.56 10.05
C HIS A 113 -9.17 -3.44 9.16
N MET A 114 -7.87 -3.12 9.07
CA MET A 114 -6.87 -3.91 8.35
C MET A 114 -6.75 -5.34 8.92
N LEU A 115 -6.74 -5.49 10.24
CA LEU A 115 -6.69 -6.80 10.91
C LEU A 115 -7.89 -7.68 10.58
N LYS A 116 -9.08 -7.07 10.48
CA LYS A 116 -10.35 -7.76 10.21
C LYS A 116 -10.49 -8.18 8.75
N LEU A 117 -10.24 -7.28 7.80
CA LEU A 117 -10.41 -7.58 6.38
C LEU A 117 -9.25 -8.40 5.81
N GLY A 118 -8.03 -8.13 6.26
CA GLY A 118 -6.80 -8.61 5.64
C GLY A 118 -6.28 -7.69 4.55
N THR A 119 -4.97 -7.73 4.33
CA THR A 119 -4.24 -6.87 3.40
C THR A 119 -4.80 -6.96 1.97
N TYR A 120 -4.95 -8.17 1.41
CA TYR A 120 -5.49 -8.34 0.05
C TYR A 120 -6.90 -7.73 -0.14
N ASN A 121 -7.78 -7.92 0.83
CA ASN A 121 -9.14 -7.39 0.81
C ASN A 121 -9.18 -5.86 0.95
N ALA A 122 -8.19 -5.28 1.63
CA ALA A 122 -8.06 -3.84 1.75
C ALA A 122 -7.49 -3.19 0.47
N ILE A 123 -6.73 -3.94 -0.35
CA ILE A 123 -6.01 -3.37 -1.50
C ILE A 123 -6.66 -3.63 -2.86
N ILE A 124 -7.53 -4.63 -2.99
CA ILE A 124 -8.16 -5.00 -4.26
C ILE A 124 -9.66 -4.72 -4.22
N ALA A 125 -10.09 -3.71 -4.98
CA ALA A 125 -11.51 -3.43 -5.16
C ALA A 125 -12.23 -4.56 -5.92
N PRO A 126 -13.54 -4.77 -5.69
CA PRO A 126 -14.33 -5.74 -6.42
C PRO A 126 -14.21 -5.58 -7.94
N ASN A 127 -13.88 -6.66 -8.63
CA ASN A 127 -13.69 -6.72 -10.07
C ASN A 127 -14.09 -8.10 -10.63
N GLU A 128 -13.85 -8.31 -11.93
CA GLU A 128 -14.26 -9.54 -12.62
C GLU A 128 -13.47 -10.81 -12.23
N TYR A 129 -12.38 -10.65 -11.49
CA TYR A 129 -11.51 -11.72 -10.99
C TYR A 129 -11.64 -11.92 -9.49
N TYR A 130 -11.78 -10.83 -8.73
CA TYR A 130 -11.71 -10.83 -7.27
C TYR A 130 -12.74 -9.91 -6.61
N SER A 131 -13.28 -10.32 -5.47
CA SER A 131 -14.14 -9.48 -4.63
C SER A 131 -13.88 -9.74 -3.14
N PRO A 132 -13.56 -8.68 -2.36
CA PRO A 132 -13.52 -8.76 -0.90
C PRO A 132 -14.84 -9.20 -0.25
N GLU A 133 -15.98 -9.04 -0.94
CA GLU A 133 -17.29 -9.44 -0.42
C GLU A 133 -17.46 -10.97 -0.36
N TYR A 134 -16.73 -11.70 -1.20
CA TYR A 134 -16.81 -13.17 -1.33
C TYR A 134 -15.51 -13.87 -0.91
N SER A 135 -14.52 -13.13 -0.39
CA SER A 135 -13.24 -13.67 0.08
C SER A 135 -12.92 -13.15 1.47
N ASP A 136 -12.67 -14.06 2.42
CA ASP A 136 -12.21 -13.70 3.76
C ASP A 136 -10.67 -13.67 3.83
N PHE A 137 -10.12 -13.34 5.00
CA PHE A 137 -8.68 -13.30 5.22
C PHE A 137 -8.00 -14.62 4.83
N ALA A 138 -8.56 -15.77 5.21
CA ALA A 138 -7.93 -17.06 4.99
C ALA A 138 -7.98 -17.45 3.52
N SER A 139 -9.13 -17.27 2.87
CA SER A 139 -9.32 -17.62 1.47
C SER A 139 -8.48 -16.74 0.55
N SER A 140 -8.41 -15.43 0.81
CA SER A 140 -7.57 -14.49 0.04
C SER A 140 -6.08 -14.83 0.15
N HIS A 141 -5.57 -15.06 1.36
CA HIS A 141 -4.18 -15.46 1.58
C HIS A 141 -3.86 -16.79 0.90
N LYS A 142 -4.78 -17.75 0.97
CA LYS A 142 -4.63 -19.05 0.31
C LYS A 142 -4.58 -18.91 -1.21
N THR A 143 -5.49 -18.13 -1.80
CA THR A 143 -5.53 -17.83 -3.24
C THR A 143 -4.19 -17.26 -3.72
N PHE A 144 -3.73 -16.16 -3.15
CA PHE A 144 -2.52 -15.48 -3.62
C PHE A 144 -1.23 -16.25 -3.30
N LYS A 145 -1.13 -16.86 -2.12
CA LYS A 145 0.05 -17.66 -1.73
C LYS A 145 0.16 -18.95 -2.54
N ARG A 146 -0.96 -19.59 -2.89
CA ARG A 146 -0.95 -20.77 -3.77
C ARG A 146 -0.52 -20.34 -5.17
N MET A 147 -1.08 -19.26 -5.70
CA MET A 147 -0.77 -18.72 -7.02
C MET A 147 0.71 -18.35 -7.19
N MET A 148 1.25 -17.58 -6.22
CA MET A 148 2.61 -17.08 -6.19
C MET A 148 3.27 -17.40 -4.84
N PRO A 149 3.89 -18.57 -4.68
CA PRO A 149 4.49 -18.98 -3.40
C PRO A 149 5.63 -18.09 -2.90
N THR A 150 6.24 -17.34 -3.81
CA THR A 150 7.25 -16.33 -3.53
C THR A 150 6.84 -15.04 -4.23
N PHE A 151 6.55 -14.01 -3.45
CA PHE A 151 6.18 -12.69 -3.95
C PHE A 151 7.05 -11.67 -3.23
N ALA A 152 8.16 -11.31 -3.87
CA ALA A 152 9.15 -10.40 -3.32
C ALA A 152 8.69 -8.94 -3.45
N TRP A 153 9.32 -8.06 -2.68
CA TRP A 153 9.04 -6.63 -2.68
C TRP A 153 10.33 -5.82 -2.55
N GLU A 154 10.44 -4.75 -3.32
CA GLU A 154 11.58 -3.83 -3.25
C GLU A 154 11.20 -2.36 -3.46
N VAL A 155 12.02 -1.50 -2.86
CA VAL A 155 12.01 -0.07 -3.12
C VAL A 155 12.79 0.16 -4.41
N LEU A 156 12.17 0.86 -5.36
CA LEU A 156 12.82 1.25 -6.62
C LEU A 156 13.51 2.61 -6.48
N GLU A 157 12.88 3.53 -5.76
CA GLU A 157 13.34 4.91 -5.66
C GLU A 157 12.70 5.60 -4.46
N VAL A 158 13.44 6.48 -3.78
CA VAL A 158 12.93 7.31 -2.69
C VAL A 158 13.07 8.78 -3.08
N TYR A 159 11.97 9.52 -2.97
CA TYR A 159 11.88 10.94 -3.37
C TYR A 159 11.97 11.90 -2.18
N SER A 160 11.64 11.46 -0.96
CA SER A 160 11.68 12.30 0.24
C SER A 160 11.91 11.47 1.51
N GLY A 161 12.48 12.10 2.54
CA GLY A 161 12.74 11.49 3.86
C GLY A 161 11.72 11.93 4.93
N PRO A 162 11.86 11.42 6.17
CA PRO A 162 10.95 11.76 7.27
C PRO A 162 10.81 13.28 7.51
N PRO A 163 9.63 13.77 7.96
CA PRO A 163 8.50 12.99 8.46
C PRO A 163 7.56 12.47 7.35
N THR A 164 7.69 12.92 6.11
CA THR A 164 6.86 12.49 4.99
C THR A 164 7.73 11.81 3.94
N VAL A 165 7.75 10.48 3.95
CA VAL A 165 8.56 9.66 3.06
C VAL A 165 7.73 9.27 1.84
N SER A 166 8.18 9.61 0.64
CA SER A 166 7.56 9.19 -0.62
C SER A 166 8.51 8.35 -1.45
N PHE A 167 8.05 7.20 -1.93
CA PHE A 167 8.90 6.24 -2.64
C PHE A 167 8.10 5.43 -3.66
N ARG A 168 8.81 4.95 -4.69
CA ARG A 168 8.30 4.01 -5.70
C ARG A 168 8.79 2.60 -5.36
N TRP A 169 7.94 1.62 -5.62
CA TRP A 169 8.19 0.23 -5.26
C TRP A 169 7.69 -0.73 -6.33
N ARG A 170 8.12 -1.99 -6.23
CA ARG A 170 7.52 -3.10 -6.97
C ARG A 170 7.35 -4.35 -6.12
N HIS A 171 6.33 -5.12 -6.45
CA HIS A 171 6.10 -6.49 -6.01
C HIS A 171 6.25 -7.43 -7.21
N TRP A 172 6.97 -8.53 -7.07
CA TRP A 172 7.11 -9.48 -8.17
C TRP A 172 7.17 -10.93 -7.72
N GLY A 173 6.75 -11.83 -8.60
CA GLY A 173 6.79 -13.27 -8.36
C GLY A 173 6.50 -14.06 -9.63
N THR A 174 6.55 -15.38 -9.53
CA THR A 174 6.24 -16.27 -10.66
C THR A 174 4.80 -16.77 -10.53
N PHE A 175 4.00 -16.64 -11.59
CA PHE A 175 2.65 -17.23 -11.65
C PHE A 175 2.76 -18.75 -11.83
N LYS A 176 2.98 -19.44 -10.71
CA LYS A 176 3.43 -20.83 -10.68
C LYS A 176 2.30 -21.83 -10.65
N ASN A 177 1.22 -21.53 -9.93
CA ASN A 177 0.06 -22.40 -9.82
C ASN A 177 -1.21 -21.62 -10.18
N ASP A 178 -2.25 -22.34 -10.60
CA ASP A 178 -3.51 -21.75 -11.05
C ASP A 178 -4.07 -20.75 -10.03
N TYR A 179 -4.54 -19.61 -10.53
CA TYR A 179 -5.32 -18.66 -9.75
C TYR A 179 -6.72 -19.22 -9.57
N ILE A 180 -7.23 -19.22 -8.35
CA ILE A 180 -8.60 -19.58 -8.02
C ILE A 180 -9.11 -18.55 -7.02
N GLY A 181 -10.13 -17.78 -7.39
CA GLY A 181 -10.73 -16.74 -6.56
C GLY A 181 -12.23 -16.59 -6.82
N PHE A 182 -12.85 -15.59 -6.21
CA PHE A 182 -14.26 -15.26 -6.41
C PHE A 182 -14.40 -13.84 -6.92
N ASN A 183 -15.16 -13.63 -8.00
CA ASN A 183 -15.36 -12.30 -8.58
C ASN A 183 -16.48 -11.51 -7.90
N ASN A 184 -16.73 -10.29 -8.38
CA ASN A 184 -17.81 -9.41 -7.94
C ASN A 184 -19.25 -9.96 -8.13
N LYS A 185 -19.42 -11.11 -8.77
CA LYS A 185 -20.70 -11.81 -8.90
C LYS A 185 -20.81 -13.04 -7.99
N GLY A 186 -19.75 -13.35 -7.22
CA GLY A 186 -19.65 -14.55 -6.41
C GLY A 186 -19.40 -15.82 -7.23
N GLU A 187 -18.94 -15.69 -8.48
CA GLU A 187 -18.56 -16.82 -9.33
C GLU A 187 -17.11 -17.20 -9.02
N LYS A 188 -16.80 -18.50 -9.03
CA LYS A 188 -15.44 -19.01 -8.90
C LYS A 188 -14.71 -18.77 -10.21
N VAL A 189 -13.68 -17.95 -10.16
CA VAL A 189 -12.83 -17.61 -11.31
C VAL A 189 -11.55 -18.41 -11.23
N THR A 190 -11.21 -19.08 -12.34
CA THR A 190 -9.94 -19.80 -12.49
C THR A 190 -9.14 -19.23 -13.66
N ALA A 191 -7.85 -18.95 -13.42
CA ALA A 191 -6.88 -18.65 -14.49
C ALA A 191 -5.71 -19.64 -14.41
N LYS A 192 -5.34 -20.21 -15.57
CA LYS A 192 -4.30 -21.24 -15.65
C LYS A 192 -2.91 -20.64 -15.54
N ALA A 193 -2.07 -21.27 -14.73
CA ALA A 193 -0.69 -20.83 -14.57
C ALA A 193 0.10 -20.98 -15.87
N HIS A 194 0.80 -19.92 -16.24
CA HIS A 194 1.68 -19.89 -17.41
C HIS A 194 3.18 -19.80 -17.06
N GLY A 195 3.54 -19.74 -15.78
CA GLY A 195 4.94 -19.74 -15.32
C GLY A 195 5.74 -18.47 -15.57
N ARG A 196 5.19 -17.47 -16.28
CA ARG A 196 5.81 -16.14 -16.44
C ARG A 196 5.83 -15.33 -15.13
N ALA A 197 6.70 -14.32 -15.10
CA ALA A 197 6.76 -13.36 -14.00
C ALA A 197 5.54 -12.45 -14.00
N ILE A 198 5.11 -12.08 -12.80
CA ILE A 198 4.15 -11.02 -12.49
C ILE A 198 4.95 -9.93 -11.79
N ASP A 199 4.83 -8.68 -12.23
CA ASP A 199 5.52 -7.52 -11.67
C ASP A 199 4.51 -6.37 -11.59
N ILE A 200 4.16 -5.96 -10.38
CA ILE A 200 3.28 -4.82 -10.13
C ILE A 200 4.08 -3.71 -9.46
N GLN A 201 3.80 -2.47 -9.85
CA GLN A 201 4.49 -1.30 -9.33
C GLN A 201 3.52 -0.28 -8.77
N GLY A 202 4.02 0.53 -7.85
CA GLY A 202 3.25 1.60 -7.24
C GLY A 202 4.10 2.65 -6.57
N VAL A 203 3.43 3.64 -6.03
CA VAL A 203 4.02 4.74 -5.26
C VAL A 203 3.33 4.78 -3.91
N THR A 204 4.10 5.06 -2.86
CA THR A 204 3.58 5.25 -1.51
C THR A 204 4.09 6.56 -0.95
N VAL A 205 3.22 7.28 -0.26
CA VAL A 205 3.54 8.42 0.59
C VAL A 205 3.15 8.04 2.02
N ALA A 206 4.13 8.01 2.91
CA ALA A 206 3.96 7.63 4.31
C ALA A 206 4.39 8.77 5.23
N THR A 207 3.52 9.15 6.17
CA THR A 207 3.90 9.99 7.31
C THR A 207 4.37 9.11 8.45
N VAL A 208 5.48 9.48 9.08
CA VAL A 208 6.07 8.75 10.21
C VAL A 208 6.38 9.68 11.38
N ASN A 209 6.35 9.12 12.60
CA ASN A 209 6.78 9.84 13.80
C ASN A 209 8.32 9.82 13.97
N ASP A 210 8.82 10.39 15.07
CA ASP A 210 10.26 10.47 15.38
C ASP A 210 10.94 9.09 15.57
N LYS A 211 10.15 8.04 15.83
CA LYS A 211 10.60 6.64 15.89
C LYS A 211 10.49 5.93 14.55
N VAL A 212 10.18 6.68 13.48
CA VAL A 212 9.94 6.16 12.13
C VAL A 212 8.82 5.10 12.11
N GLN A 213 7.83 5.25 12.98
CA GLN A 213 6.62 4.42 12.97
C GLN A 213 5.59 5.02 12.04
N LEU A 214 4.89 4.17 11.29
CA LEU A 214 3.89 4.58 10.30
C LEU A 214 2.67 5.21 10.98
N GLN A 215 2.28 6.41 10.54
CA GLN A 215 1.06 7.12 10.95
C GLN A 215 0.04 7.18 9.81
N ALA A 216 0.40 7.76 8.66
CA ALA A 216 -0.53 7.85 7.54
C ALA A 216 0.11 7.29 6.28
N VAL A 217 -0.38 6.15 5.81
CA VAL A 217 0.16 5.44 4.64
C VAL A 217 -0.82 5.52 3.49
N ARG A 218 -0.41 6.16 2.39
CA ARG A 218 -1.22 6.28 1.18
C ARG A 218 -0.47 5.63 0.03
N THR A 219 -1.10 4.65 -0.61
CA THR A 219 -0.48 3.87 -1.69
C THR A 219 -1.31 3.98 -2.97
N TRP A 220 -0.63 4.15 -4.10
CA TRP A 220 -1.24 4.19 -5.43
C TRP A 220 -0.59 3.17 -6.34
N PHE A 221 -1.41 2.34 -6.97
CA PHE A 221 -0.99 1.35 -7.96
C PHE A 221 -2.20 0.91 -8.79
N ASP A 222 -1.97 0.28 -9.94
CA ASP A 222 -3.05 -0.30 -10.73
C ASP A 222 -3.44 -1.68 -10.17
N PRO A 223 -4.62 -1.82 -9.52
CA PRO A 223 -5.04 -3.08 -8.92
C PRO A 223 -5.37 -4.15 -9.97
N MET A 224 -5.61 -3.75 -11.22
CA MET A 224 -5.90 -4.66 -12.32
C MET A 224 -4.64 -5.14 -13.05
N ASP A 225 -3.47 -4.53 -12.83
CA ASP A 225 -2.24 -4.88 -13.54
C ASP A 225 -1.86 -6.35 -13.32
N MET A 226 -1.88 -6.82 -12.06
CA MET A 226 -1.70 -8.23 -11.74
C MET A 226 -2.68 -9.12 -12.52
N PHE A 227 -3.97 -8.75 -12.57
CA PHE A 227 -5.00 -9.57 -13.22
C PHE A 227 -4.81 -9.63 -14.75
N ARG A 228 -4.39 -8.53 -15.38
CA ARG A 228 -4.04 -8.52 -16.80
C ARG A 228 -2.81 -9.38 -17.08
N GLN A 229 -1.87 -9.48 -16.14
CA GLN A 229 -0.69 -10.33 -16.30
C GLN A 229 -1.01 -11.82 -16.10
N ILE A 230 -1.88 -12.20 -15.15
CA ILE A 230 -2.28 -13.62 -14.96
C ILE A 230 -3.24 -14.10 -16.04
N ALA A 231 -4.05 -13.20 -16.62
CA ALA A 231 -5.09 -13.52 -17.58
C ALA A 231 -5.05 -12.54 -18.77
N PRO A 232 -3.97 -12.58 -19.59
CA PRO A 232 -3.78 -11.65 -20.71
C PRO A 232 -4.88 -11.75 -21.77
N ASP A 233 -5.48 -12.93 -21.91
CA ASP A 233 -6.57 -13.23 -22.85
C ASP A 233 -7.96 -13.15 -22.18
N GLY A 234 -8.04 -12.63 -20.95
CA GLY A 234 -9.28 -12.53 -20.17
C GLY A 234 -9.58 -13.77 -19.29
N VAL A 235 -10.72 -13.71 -18.58
CA VAL A 235 -11.12 -14.76 -17.62
C VAL A 235 -11.38 -16.09 -18.33
N VAL A 236 -10.62 -17.12 -17.95
CA VAL A 236 -10.62 -18.43 -18.63
C VAL A 236 -11.82 -19.30 -18.23
N GLN A 237 -12.15 -19.37 -16.94
CA GLN A 237 -13.24 -20.21 -16.45
C GLN A 237 -13.98 -19.55 -15.29
N LYS A 238 -15.32 -19.57 -15.37
CA LYS A 238 -16.25 -19.07 -14.35
C LYS A 238 -17.22 -20.21 -13.98
N ASP A 239 -17.18 -20.63 -12.73
CA ASP A 239 -18.07 -21.68 -12.21
C ASP A 239 -19.00 -21.10 -11.13
N ALA A 240 -20.25 -21.56 -11.11
CA ALA A 240 -21.19 -21.24 -10.02
C ALA A 240 -20.80 -21.99 -8.74
N VAL A 241 -21.00 -21.33 -7.60
CA VAL A 241 -20.54 -21.81 -6.29
C VAL A 241 -21.73 -22.04 -5.36
N ASP A 242 -21.69 -23.12 -4.59
CA ASP A 242 -22.65 -23.33 -3.49
C ASP A 242 -22.39 -22.31 -2.37
N LYS A 243 -23.32 -21.38 -2.18
CA LYS A 243 -23.27 -20.32 -1.17
C LYS A 243 -23.36 -20.83 0.28
N LYS A 244 -23.58 -22.13 0.50
CA LYS A 244 -23.60 -22.75 1.83
C LYS A 244 -22.20 -23.06 2.37
N LEU A 245 -21.18 -23.11 1.51
CA LEU A 245 -19.80 -23.37 1.91
C LEU A 245 -19.12 -22.09 2.43
N SER A 246 -18.18 -22.23 3.36
CA SER A 246 -17.28 -21.12 3.70
C SER A 246 -16.41 -20.76 2.48
N PRO A 247 -15.95 -19.51 2.34
CA PRO A 247 -15.09 -19.11 1.22
C PRO A 247 -13.85 -20.01 1.07
N ASP A 248 -13.20 -20.38 2.17
CA ASP A 248 -12.03 -21.28 2.15
C ASP A 248 -12.35 -22.70 1.65
N ALA A 249 -13.50 -23.26 2.04
CA ALA A 249 -13.94 -24.57 1.58
C ALA A 249 -14.41 -24.55 0.11
N ALA A 250 -15.04 -23.45 -0.32
CA ALA A 250 -15.49 -23.27 -1.69
C ALA A 250 -14.31 -23.17 -2.69
N LEU A 251 -13.16 -22.64 -2.26
CA LEU A 251 -11.95 -22.61 -3.10
C LEU A 251 -11.48 -24.01 -3.52
N ASP A 252 -11.56 -24.99 -2.62
CA ASP A 252 -11.11 -26.37 -2.88
C ASP A 252 -12.24 -27.31 -3.37
N SER A 253 -13.48 -26.81 -3.48
CA SER A 253 -14.62 -27.62 -3.95
C SER A 253 -14.64 -27.77 -5.48
N ASP A 254 -14.83 -29.01 -5.93
CA ASP A 254 -15.09 -29.37 -7.33
C ASP A 254 -16.59 -29.34 -7.70
N CYS A 255 -17.48 -29.02 -6.74
CA CYS A 255 -18.92 -29.01 -6.97
C CYS A 255 -19.32 -27.84 -7.88
N LYS A 256 -19.55 -28.16 -9.16
CA LYS A 256 -20.31 -27.29 -10.09
C LYS A 256 -21.77 -27.36 -9.70
N VAL A 257 -22.33 -26.27 -9.19
CA VAL A 257 -23.79 -26.17 -9.08
C VAL A 257 -24.30 -25.85 -10.48
N GLU A 258 -24.82 -26.85 -11.20
CA GLU A 258 -25.65 -26.56 -12.37
C GLU A 258 -26.84 -25.74 -11.88
N ILE A 259 -26.96 -24.51 -12.39
CA ILE A 259 -28.18 -23.73 -12.20
C ILE A 259 -29.26 -24.48 -12.97
N ASP A 260 -30.08 -25.24 -12.25
CA ASP A 260 -31.27 -25.88 -12.80
C ASP A 260 -32.20 -24.79 -13.34
N GLN A 261 -32.12 -24.55 -14.65
CA GLN A 261 -32.99 -23.64 -15.37
C GLN A 261 -34.34 -24.29 -15.74
N THR A 262 -34.69 -25.46 -15.20
CA THR A 262 -36.04 -25.97 -15.41
C THR A 262 -37.04 -25.10 -14.64
N PRO A 263 -37.99 -24.44 -15.33
CA PRO A 263 -39.05 -23.71 -14.66
C PRO A 263 -39.88 -24.74 -13.88
N ARG A 264 -39.94 -24.61 -12.55
CA ARG A 264 -40.90 -25.39 -11.77
C ARG A 264 -42.32 -25.05 -12.25
N PRO A 265 -43.16 -26.05 -12.58
CA PRO A 265 -44.54 -25.79 -12.95
C PRO A 265 -45.27 -25.10 -11.79
N VAL A 266 -46.07 -24.08 -12.13
CA VAL A 266 -46.98 -23.42 -11.20
C VAL A 266 -48.05 -24.42 -10.78
N GLU A 267 -47.96 -24.95 -9.56
CA GLU A 267 -49.03 -25.76 -8.99
C GLU A 267 -50.25 -24.87 -8.70
N THR A 268 -51.37 -25.23 -9.35
CA THR A 268 -52.68 -24.61 -9.13
C THR A 268 -53.30 -25.21 -7.86
N PRO A 269 -53.77 -24.41 -6.89
CA PRO A 269 -54.24 -24.95 -5.61
C PRO A 269 -55.64 -25.56 -5.79
N THR A 270 -55.76 -26.87 -5.50
CA THR A 270 -57.07 -27.51 -5.30
C THR A 270 -57.30 -27.67 -3.81
N SER A 271 -58.43 -27.11 -3.36
CA SER A 271 -59.09 -27.26 -2.06
C SER A 271 -58.86 -28.63 -1.38
N THR A 272 -58.53 -28.67 -0.08
CA THR A 272 -59.48 -28.99 1.03
C THR A 272 -58.75 -28.97 2.38
N ALA A 273 -59.44 -28.45 3.41
CA ALA A 273 -59.31 -28.72 4.86
C ALA A 273 -58.31 -27.93 5.74
N ALA A 274 -58.89 -26.90 6.38
CA ALA A 274 -58.87 -26.60 7.83
C ALA A 274 -57.61 -26.05 8.53
N LEU A 275 -57.75 -24.78 8.92
CA LEU A 275 -56.97 -24.02 9.91
C LEU A 275 -57.02 -24.64 11.33
N PRO A 276 -56.12 -24.21 12.23
CA PRO A 276 -56.64 -23.32 13.27
C PRO A 276 -55.97 -21.94 13.36
N ASP A 277 -56.86 -21.02 13.72
CA ASP A 277 -56.77 -19.58 13.94
C ASP A 277 -55.96 -19.21 15.19
N ARG A 278 -55.08 -18.20 15.05
CA ARG A 278 -54.78 -17.21 16.09
C ARG A 278 -54.51 -15.85 15.44
N THR A 279 -55.60 -15.10 15.19
CA THR A 279 -55.67 -13.63 15.32
C THR A 279 -55.05 -13.18 16.66
N ARG A 280 -54.45 -12.00 16.90
CA ARG A 280 -54.41 -10.64 16.32
C ARG A 280 -53.18 -9.95 16.98
N SER A 281 -52.38 -9.14 16.29
CA SER A 281 -52.54 -7.68 16.32
C SER A 281 -51.75 -7.03 15.17
N SER A 282 -52.47 -6.19 14.44
CA SER A 282 -52.01 -5.21 13.48
C SER A 282 -51.19 -4.11 14.14
N ASP A 283 -50.16 -3.62 13.45
CA ASP A 283 -50.03 -2.19 13.20
C ASP A 283 -49.37 -1.95 11.84
N SER A 284 -49.96 -1.01 11.13
CA SER A 284 -49.73 -0.66 9.73
C SER A 284 -48.83 0.56 9.62
N SER A 285 -47.82 0.51 8.74
CA SER A 285 -47.43 1.66 7.92
C SER A 285 -46.58 1.18 6.73
N THR A 286 -47.24 1.03 5.59
CA THR A 286 -46.62 0.82 4.27
C THR A 286 -46.77 2.12 3.50
N SER A 287 -45.66 2.78 3.14
CA SER A 287 -45.54 3.62 1.92
C SER A 287 -44.20 4.37 1.93
N GLN A 288 -43.10 3.69 1.59
CA GLN A 288 -41.81 4.33 1.28
C GLN A 288 -40.81 3.29 0.72
N LYS A 289 -41.17 2.52 -0.31
CA LYS A 289 -40.22 1.61 -0.98
C LYS A 289 -40.38 1.50 -2.50
N ALA A 290 -41.21 2.35 -3.10
CA ALA A 290 -41.41 2.36 -4.55
C ALA A 290 -40.61 3.48 -5.27
N ASP A 291 -40.22 4.55 -4.58
CA ASP A 291 -39.51 5.69 -5.20
C ASP A 291 -37.97 5.62 -5.15
N GLU A 292 -37.38 4.62 -4.49
CA GLU A 292 -35.91 4.46 -4.45
C GLU A 292 -35.37 3.63 -5.63
N ALA A 293 -36.21 2.83 -6.28
CA ALA A 293 -35.79 1.95 -7.37
C ALA A 293 -35.60 2.69 -8.71
N GLU A 294 -36.27 3.83 -8.91
CA GLU A 294 -36.14 4.63 -10.15
C GLU A 294 -35.03 5.69 -10.10
N LYS A 295 -34.46 6.02 -8.93
CA LYS A 295 -33.28 6.88 -8.82
C LYS A 295 -31.95 6.16 -9.02
N LEU A 296 -31.95 4.82 -9.04
CA LEU A 296 -30.76 3.99 -9.20
C LEU A 296 -30.36 3.75 -10.67
N VAL A 297 -31.15 4.24 -11.64
CA VAL A 297 -30.93 4.00 -13.07
C VAL A 297 -30.28 5.20 -13.80
N GLU A 298 -30.15 6.36 -13.13
CA GLU A 298 -29.59 7.57 -13.76
C GLU A 298 -28.11 7.87 -13.45
N ALA A 299 -27.42 7.00 -12.72
CA ALA A 299 -25.99 7.17 -12.41
C ALA A 299 -25.09 6.26 -13.27
N VAL A 300 -25.25 6.31 -14.60
CA VAL A 300 -24.21 5.83 -15.53
C VAL A 300 -23.19 6.97 -15.70
N ALA A 301 -22.35 7.15 -14.68
CA ALA A 301 -21.17 8.00 -14.74
C ALA A 301 -19.94 7.14 -14.38
N CYS A 302 -18.88 7.30 -15.18
CA CYS A 302 -17.59 6.62 -15.12
C CYS A 302 -17.20 6.07 -13.72
N PRO A 303 -16.94 4.74 -13.55
CA PRO A 303 -16.65 4.12 -12.24
C PRO A 303 -15.29 4.51 -11.63
N PHE A 304 -14.59 5.48 -12.21
CA PHE A 304 -13.31 6.01 -11.72
C PHE A 304 -13.46 7.29 -10.89
N ALA A 305 -14.68 7.83 -10.74
CA ALA A 305 -14.89 8.99 -9.89
C ALA A 305 -15.22 8.53 -8.46
N GLY A 306 -14.28 8.73 -7.52
CA GLY A 306 -14.59 8.68 -6.10
C GLY A 306 -15.76 9.63 -5.75
N SER A 307 -16.39 9.45 -4.59
CA SER A 307 -17.57 10.24 -4.17
C SER A 307 -17.36 11.76 -4.15
N HIS A 308 -16.09 12.22 -4.13
CA HIS A 308 -15.69 13.62 -4.17
C HIS A 308 -14.55 13.85 -5.18
N PRO A 309 -14.81 13.82 -6.51
CA PRO A 309 -13.77 13.91 -7.53
C PRO A 309 -13.11 15.30 -7.58
N LYS A 310 -13.75 16.33 -7.01
CA LYS A 310 -13.19 17.68 -6.91
C LYS A 310 -12.21 17.84 -5.74
N GLU A 311 -12.37 17.06 -4.68
CA GLU A 311 -11.47 17.06 -3.52
C GLU A 311 -10.24 16.21 -3.78
N ALA A 312 -10.36 15.14 -4.57
CA ALA A 312 -9.25 14.29 -5.01
C ALA A 312 -8.22 14.99 -5.92
N VAL A 313 -8.59 16.14 -6.52
CA VAL A 313 -7.71 16.97 -7.37
C VAL A 313 -7.05 18.10 -6.57
N ALA A 314 -7.50 18.37 -5.34
CA ALA A 314 -6.90 19.39 -4.51
C ALA A 314 -5.47 18.96 -4.10
N PRO A 315 -4.45 19.81 -4.30
CA PRO A 315 -3.14 19.59 -3.70
C PRO A 315 -3.33 19.44 -2.19
N PHE A 316 -2.69 18.43 -1.59
CA PHE A 316 -2.70 18.29 -0.15
C PHE A 316 -2.08 19.55 0.45
N PRO A 317 -2.73 20.22 1.43
CA PRO A 317 -2.13 21.40 2.03
C PRO A 317 -0.82 20.98 2.72
N PRO A 318 0.29 21.70 2.50
CA PRO A 318 1.50 21.45 3.25
C PRO A 318 1.19 21.60 4.74
N THR A 319 1.77 20.73 5.57
CA THR A 319 1.68 20.82 7.03
C THR A 319 2.02 22.24 7.46
N THR A 320 1.07 22.96 8.04
CA THR A 320 1.32 24.28 8.63
C THR A 320 2.19 24.08 9.86
N VAL A 321 3.47 24.39 9.70
CA VAL A 321 4.36 24.67 10.83
C VAL A 321 3.88 25.99 11.42
N GLU A 322 3.46 26.01 12.67
CA GLU A 322 3.19 27.26 13.38
C GLU A 322 4.49 28.07 13.44
N GLN A 323 4.62 29.03 12.53
CA GLN A 323 5.70 30.01 12.56
C GLN A 323 5.32 31.07 13.60
N ASN A 324 6.12 31.13 14.66
CA ASN A 324 6.17 32.30 15.53
C ASN A 324 6.37 33.54 14.67
N VAL A 325 5.43 34.46 14.81
CA VAL A 325 5.37 35.74 14.11
C VAL A 325 6.50 36.63 14.65
N ASP A 326 7.49 36.89 13.81
CA ASP A 326 8.14 38.20 13.75
C ASP A 326 8.65 38.40 12.31
N GLY A 327 8.08 39.41 11.65
CA GLY A 327 8.09 39.55 10.20
C GLY A 327 9.28 40.29 9.60
N THR A 328 9.52 40.03 8.33
CA THR A 328 9.74 41.02 7.24
C THR A 328 9.66 40.27 5.91
N THR A 329 8.74 40.68 5.04
CA THR A 329 8.51 40.16 3.69
C THR A 329 9.52 40.73 2.69
N GLU A 330 10.23 39.87 1.96
CA GLU A 330 10.88 40.21 0.68
C GLU A 330 10.61 39.12 -0.37
N ASP A 331 10.21 39.57 -1.55
CA ASP A 331 9.66 38.79 -2.66
C ASP A 331 10.71 37.86 -3.31
N GLY A 332 10.59 36.56 -3.06
CA GLY A 332 11.56 35.53 -3.47
C GLY A 332 11.20 34.81 -4.79
N ALA A 333 12.11 34.89 -5.74
CA ALA A 333 12.10 34.32 -7.09
C ALA A 333 12.18 32.76 -7.15
N TRP A 334 11.21 32.05 -6.56
CA TRP A 334 11.12 30.58 -6.65
C TRP A 334 10.08 30.06 -7.65
N SER A 335 9.39 30.96 -8.35
CA SER A 335 8.47 30.61 -9.43
C SER A 335 9.19 30.67 -10.79
N LYS A 336 9.97 29.62 -11.11
CA LYS A 336 10.36 29.19 -12.47
C LYS A 336 11.41 28.05 -12.41
N ILE A 337 10.94 26.82 -12.19
CA ILE A 337 11.73 25.62 -12.52
C ILE A 337 10.93 24.85 -13.57
N GLU A 338 11.45 24.81 -14.80
CA GLU A 338 10.90 24.05 -15.93
C GLU A 338 11.67 22.72 -16.09
N HIS A 339 10.94 21.65 -16.42
CA HIS A 339 11.38 20.24 -16.44
C HIS A 339 12.44 19.93 -17.52
N PRO A 340 13.32 18.91 -17.33
CA PRO A 340 14.59 18.81 -18.02
C PRO A 340 14.54 17.90 -19.27
N ASN A 341 13.76 18.26 -20.29
CA ASN A 341 13.83 17.60 -21.60
C ASN A 341 13.60 18.57 -22.78
N LEU A 342 14.12 19.79 -22.68
CA LEU A 342 14.20 20.70 -23.83
C LEU A 342 15.56 20.52 -24.55
N PRO A 343 15.58 20.43 -25.90
CA PRO A 343 16.83 20.37 -26.64
C PRO A 343 17.65 21.65 -26.43
N LEU A 344 18.96 21.47 -26.20
CA LEU A 344 19.89 22.56 -25.91
C LEU A 344 19.91 23.59 -27.05
N SER A 345 20.00 24.87 -26.71
CA SER A 345 20.07 25.93 -27.70
C SER A 345 21.37 25.84 -28.52
N PRO A 346 21.38 26.28 -29.80
CA PRO A 346 22.59 26.26 -30.64
C PRO A 346 23.78 26.99 -30.00
N SER A 347 23.54 28.09 -29.30
CA SER A 347 24.59 28.84 -28.57
C SER A 347 25.15 28.08 -27.37
N THR A 348 24.33 27.27 -26.69
CA THR A 348 24.79 26.40 -25.60
C THR A 348 25.66 25.27 -26.15
N MET A 349 25.29 24.69 -27.29
CA MET A 349 26.11 23.67 -27.95
C MET A 349 27.44 24.24 -28.46
N GLU A 350 27.46 25.47 -28.97
CA GLU A 350 28.68 26.16 -29.44
C GLU A 350 29.63 26.51 -28.28
N THR A 351 29.08 26.90 -27.13
CA THR A 351 29.85 27.15 -25.90
C THR A 351 30.48 25.86 -25.37
N LEU A 352 29.72 24.75 -25.35
CA LEU A 352 30.23 23.43 -24.96
C LEU A 352 31.31 22.91 -25.93
N ALA A 353 31.16 23.16 -27.24
CA ALA A 353 32.13 22.77 -28.25
C ALA A 353 33.45 23.56 -28.18
N SER A 354 33.42 24.79 -27.65
CA SER A 354 34.62 25.63 -27.45
C SER A 354 35.49 25.22 -26.25
N GLY A 355 35.00 24.31 -25.40
CA GLY A 355 35.72 23.85 -24.20
C GLY A 355 35.85 24.90 -23.09
N VAL A 356 35.17 26.04 -23.20
CA VAL A 356 35.21 27.12 -22.20
C VAL A 356 34.08 26.93 -21.19
N GLN A 357 34.44 26.58 -19.95
CA GLN A 357 33.52 26.57 -18.80
C GLN A 357 33.36 27.99 -18.25
N THR A 358 32.17 28.57 -18.38
CA THR A 358 31.82 29.82 -17.68
C THR A 358 31.44 29.52 -16.23
N GLY A 359 31.95 30.32 -15.28
CA GLY A 359 31.56 30.25 -13.87
C GLY A 359 32.50 29.46 -12.95
N ILE A 360 33.68 29.04 -13.43
CA ILE A 360 34.69 28.40 -12.58
C ILE A 360 35.14 29.31 -11.42
N GLU A 361 35.12 30.63 -11.62
CA GLU A 361 35.48 31.62 -10.60
C GLU A 361 34.38 31.85 -9.54
N SER A 362 33.17 31.36 -9.80
CA SER A 362 32.04 31.36 -8.86
C SER A 362 31.81 29.99 -8.21
N CYS A 363 32.70 29.02 -8.42
CA CYS A 363 32.63 27.72 -7.78
C CYS A 363 33.14 27.82 -6.32
N PRO A 364 32.31 27.60 -5.29
CA PRO A 364 32.71 27.73 -3.90
C PRO A 364 33.68 26.64 -3.40
N PHE A 365 34.14 25.74 -4.29
CA PHE A 365 35.01 24.60 -3.98
C PHE A 365 36.35 24.59 -4.76
N ALA A 366 36.69 25.66 -5.49
CA ALA A 366 38.03 25.78 -6.08
C ALA A 366 39.01 26.34 -5.03
N GLU A 367 39.88 25.50 -4.47
CA GLU A 367 40.88 25.88 -3.45
C GLU A 367 41.80 27.03 -3.94
N ARG A 368 41.83 28.16 -3.21
CA ARG A 368 42.91 29.14 -3.33
C ARG A 368 44.03 28.77 -2.37
N ALA A 369 45.14 28.26 -2.91
CA ALA A 369 46.39 28.09 -2.19
C ALA A 369 46.89 29.42 -1.59
N PRO A 370 47.51 29.45 -0.40
CA PRO A 370 48.04 30.67 0.17
C PRO A 370 49.44 30.93 -0.38
N ASN A 371 49.64 32.05 -1.07
CA ASN A 371 50.98 32.62 -1.28
C ASN A 371 50.95 34.08 -0.87
N GLY A 372 51.91 34.43 0.00
CA GLY A 372 51.93 35.67 0.74
C GLY A 372 52.62 36.85 0.04
N SER A 373 53.01 37.80 0.90
CA SER A 373 53.73 39.06 0.66
C SER A 373 52.97 40.11 -0.16
N VAL A 374 52.58 41.22 0.46
CA VAL A 374 53.44 42.42 0.67
C VAL A 374 53.07 43.06 2.00
#